data_AF-A0A1G5DK89-F1
#
_entry.id   AF-A0A1G5DK89-F1
#
_cell.length_a   1.000
_cell.length_b   1.000
_cell.length_c   1.000
_cell.angle_alpha   90.00
_cell.angle_beta   90.00
_cell.angle_gamma   90.00
#
_symmetry.space_group_name_H-M   'P 1'
#
loop_
_entity.id
_entity.type
_entity.pdbx_description
1 polymer ?
#
loop_
_entity_poly.entity_id
_entity_poly.type
_entity_poly.pdbx_seq_one_letter_code
_entity_poly.pdbx_strand_id
1 'polypeptide(L)'
;MKKISILSTIGTIATCTFFSLTPLFSLNIHAKQGNVIEVGKDGIDTISQAIKEASEGDTIKIPKGIYKEHVVITKDNITISAEEGTVIDGSIFTLNNQELDKLTDEFLKETESDRKKSEDEKWEEAWSKATSMMYISAKNVSVSGLEITNFKLNEPSSDIAPKGILVDSGSENITIKNCKIHDMGINDYIDVPNIDEKYNAHGILIEAQPDKPISDITVTKCELYNLKCGNSETFAINGNVSNFAVSYNYIHDCDNIGIDAIGYEHSQSNDDRARGGNIFENKVVNVSSSTNATYDYESCAAGIYVDGGYDIKVHDNYVEGCDIGIEVATEHAQKEVTDIKVTNNTLVKNDGLAGIVIGGSDPDENGRAKNCVFAQNTVYNTDNACLAVQYARDINNVFTKNLFIADKNAEAYYEAAEGEEGYIDYESYGNPVTFKDSDGNTVDIINSINKNMATEDLPECFKDNDTFSLKKISVDSEKGEISVTANKDLTGYGSDKTKLNK
;
A
#
# COMPACT_ATOMS: atom_id res chain seq x y z
N MET A 1 43.43 -73.56 -36.79
CA MET A 1 43.48 -72.43 -35.84
C MET A 1 42.21 -72.50 -34.98
N LYS A 2 42.41 -72.53 -33.66
CA LYS A 2 41.51 -73.06 -32.59
C LYS A 2 40.22 -72.21 -32.43
N LYS A 3 39.02 -72.82 -32.52
CA LYS A 3 38.12 -73.29 -31.42
C LYS A 3 37.51 -72.10 -30.63
N ILE A 4 36.22 -71.91 -30.37
CA ILE A 4 35.05 -72.76 -30.03
C ILE A 4 33.85 -71.76 -29.92
N SER A 5 32.70 -71.94 -30.60
CA SER A 5 31.45 -72.57 -30.09
C SER A 5 30.76 -71.76 -28.96
N ILE A 6 29.44 -71.58 -28.83
CA ILE A 6 28.22 -72.15 -29.43
C ILE A 6 27.00 -71.52 -28.68
N LEU A 7 25.86 -71.35 -29.38
CA LEU A 7 24.46 -71.30 -28.87
C LEU A 7 24.05 -70.19 -27.86
N SER A 8 22.81 -69.73 -27.66
CA SER A 8 21.43 -70.07 -28.09
C SER A 8 20.53 -68.93 -27.55
N THR A 9 19.61 -68.36 -28.34
CA THR A 9 18.13 -68.51 -28.22
C THR A 9 17.39 -67.56 -27.25
N ILE A 10 16.51 -66.76 -27.86
CA ILE A 10 15.12 -66.33 -27.49
C ILE A 10 14.81 -66.06 -26.01
N GLY A 11 14.31 -64.85 -25.73
CA GLY A 11 13.59 -64.52 -24.50
C GLY A 11 12.81 -63.21 -24.61
N THR A 12 11.50 -63.33 -24.84
CA THR A 12 10.47 -62.28 -24.81
C THR A 12 10.50 -61.52 -23.48
N ILE A 13 10.58 -60.19 -23.52
CA ILE A 13 10.49 -59.33 -22.34
C ILE A 13 9.00 -59.07 -22.05
N ALA A 14 8.49 -59.73 -21.00
CA ALA A 14 7.24 -59.37 -20.35
C ALA A 14 7.52 -58.27 -19.32
N THR A 15 6.86 -57.13 -19.45
CA THR A 15 6.88 -56.04 -18.47
C THR A 15 6.05 -56.40 -17.24
N CYS A 16 6.71 -56.71 -16.13
CA CYS A 16 6.09 -56.81 -14.81
C CYS A 16 5.86 -55.41 -14.23
N THR A 17 4.60 -55.01 -14.08
CA THR A 17 4.18 -53.90 -13.22
C THR A 17 4.21 -54.36 -11.75
N PHE A 18 5.22 -53.91 -11.00
CA PHE A 18 5.21 -53.97 -9.54
C PHE A 18 4.45 -52.76 -8.99
N PHE A 19 3.25 -52.99 -8.46
CA PHE A 19 2.63 -52.06 -7.51
C PHE A 19 3.28 -52.29 -6.14
N SER A 20 4.20 -51.40 -5.73
CA SER A 20 4.58 -51.30 -4.33
C SER A 20 3.55 -50.43 -3.62
N LEU A 21 2.62 -51.05 -2.90
CA LEU A 21 1.86 -50.37 -1.86
C LEU A 21 2.84 -49.97 -0.74
N THR A 22 3.30 -48.72 -0.76
CA THR A 22 3.78 -48.08 0.46
C THR A 22 2.55 -47.69 1.28
N PRO A 23 2.43 -48.10 2.55
CA PRO A 23 1.39 -47.54 3.40
C PRO A 23 1.69 -46.05 3.54
N LEU A 24 0.79 -45.20 3.03
CA LEU A 24 0.70 -43.82 3.49
C LEU A 24 0.43 -43.88 4.98
N PHE A 25 1.46 -43.68 5.80
CA PHE A 25 1.26 -43.13 7.12
C PHE A 25 0.75 -41.71 6.91
N SER A 26 -0.57 -41.56 6.85
CA SER A 26 -1.21 -40.27 7.11
C SER A 26 -0.84 -39.92 8.55
N LEU A 27 0.19 -39.09 8.73
CA LEU A 27 0.32 -38.32 9.95
C LEU A 27 -0.90 -37.40 9.97
N ASN A 28 -1.97 -37.84 10.63
CA ASN A 28 -3.02 -36.94 11.07
C ASN A 28 -2.38 -36.04 12.13
N ILE A 29 -1.67 -35.01 11.69
CA ILE A 29 -1.45 -33.84 12.52
C ILE A 29 -2.85 -33.25 12.69
N HIS A 30 -3.56 -33.72 13.72
CA HIS A 30 -4.63 -32.92 14.29
C HIS A 30 -3.92 -31.66 14.76
N ALA A 31 -3.93 -30.60 13.95
CA ALA A 31 -3.77 -29.26 14.50
C ALA A 31 -4.76 -29.21 15.66
N LYS A 32 -4.23 -29.16 16.88
CA LYS A 32 -5.04 -29.18 18.08
C LYS A 32 -5.92 -27.93 17.96
N GLN A 33 -7.21 -28.13 17.67
CA GLN A 33 -8.15 -27.02 17.57
C GLN A 33 -8.09 -26.31 18.93
N GLY A 34 -7.60 -25.06 18.93
CA GLY A 34 -7.43 -24.33 20.17
C GLY A 34 -8.77 -24.11 20.86
N ASN A 35 -8.67 -23.75 22.13
CA ASN A 35 -9.84 -23.44 22.93
C ASN A 35 -10.46 -22.12 22.47
N VAL A 36 -11.72 -21.92 22.81
CA VAL A 36 -12.38 -20.62 22.66
C VAL A 36 -12.37 -19.93 24.01
N ILE A 37 -11.77 -18.75 24.06
CA ILE A 37 -11.79 -17.86 25.22
C ILE A 37 -12.75 -16.72 24.90
N GLU A 38 -13.74 -16.47 25.76
CA GLU A 38 -14.74 -15.43 25.52
C GLU A 38 -14.61 -14.33 26.57
N VAL A 39 -14.40 -13.09 26.12
CA VAL A 39 -14.34 -11.92 26.98
C VAL A 39 -15.70 -11.72 27.65
N GLY A 40 -15.70 -11.43 28.95
CA GLY A 40 -16.88 -11.34 29.82
C GLY A 40 -17.34 -12.68 30.42
N LYS A 41 -16.61 -13.79 30.19
CA LYS A 41 -16.89 -15.11 30.78
C LYS A 41 -15.71 -15.60 31.61
N ASP A 42 -16.01 -16.52 32.53
CA ASP A 42 -15.03 -17.24 33.34
C ASP A 42 -14.02 -16.35 34.11
N GLY A 43 -14.41 -15.10 34.40
CA GLY A 43 -13.58 -14.12 35.12
C GLY A 43 -12.62 -13.31 34.23
N ILE A 44 -12.76 -13.42 32.91
CA ILE A 44 -11.95 -12.69 31.91
C ILE A 44 -12.73 -11.45 31.48
N ASP A 45 -12.47 -10.30 32.09
CA ASP A 45 -13.26 -9.08 31.89
C ASP A 45 -12.78 -8.23 30.71
N THR A 46 -11.53 -8.40 30.26
CA THR A 46 -10.92 -7.57 29.21
C THR A 46 -10.31 -8.40 28.08
N ILE A 47 -10.11 -7.77 26.92
CA ILE A 47 -9.44 -8.38 25.77
C ILE A 47 -8.00 -8.73 26.14
N SER A 48 -7.30 -7.83 26.84
CA SER A 48 -5.92 -8.06 27.28
C SER A 48 -5.80 -9.25 28.23
N GLN A 49 -6.77 -9.46 29.13
CA GLN A 49 -6.80 -10.65 29.98
C GLN A 49 -6.98 -11.92 29.14
N ALA A 50 -7.90 -11.92 28.18
CA ALA A 50 -8.10 -13.06 27.28
C ALA A 50 -6.83 -13.41 26.50
N ILE A 51 -6.11 -12.41 26.00
CA ILE A 51 -4.81 -12.61 25.33
C ILE A 51 -3.78 -13.19 26.31
N LYS A 52 -3.71 -12.66 27.53
CA LYS A 52 -2.79 -13.17 28.58
C LYS A 52 -3.08 -14.63 28.97
N GLU A 53 -4.33 -15.09 28.87
CA GLU A 53 -4.70 -16.50 29.14
C GLU A 53 -4.60 -17.42 27.91
N ALA A 54 -4.65 -16.88 26.70
CA ALA A 54 -4.60 -17.66 25.47
C ALA A 54 -3.32 -18.49 25.31
N SER A 55 -3.50 -19.70 24.80
CA SER A 55 -2.44 -20.58 24.31
C SER A 55 -2.39 -20.58 22.77
N GLU A 56 -1.29 -21.06 22.20
CA GLU A 56 -1.18 -21.22 20.74
C GLU A 56 -2.35 -22.05 20.17
N GLY A 57 -2.96 -21.51 19.12
CA GLY A 57 -4.11 -22.06 18.41
C GLY A 57 -5.46 -21.57 18.94
N ASP A 58 -5.50 -20.87 20.09
CA ASP A 58 -6.75 -20.44 20.71
C ASP A 58 -7.44 -19.33 19.90
N THR A 59 -8.77 -19.27 20.02
CA THR A 59 -9.60 -18.22 19.47
C THR A 59 -10.20 -17.39 20.60
N ILE A 60 -9.92 -16.09 20.60
CA ILE A 60 -10.52 -15.10 21.49
C ILE A 60 -11.77 -14.54 20.81
N LYS A 61 -12.92 -14.72 21.46
CA LYS A 61 -14.18 -14.11 21.06
C LYS A 61 -14.47 -12.89 21.90
N ILE A 62 -14.76 -11.77 21.24
CA ILE A 62 -15.04 -10.50 21.90
C ILE A 62 -16.50 -10.14 21.62
N PRO A 63 -17.40 -10.29 22.62
CA PRO A 63 -18.79 -9.91 22.47
C PRO A 63 -18.94 -8.42 22.17
N LYS A 64 -20.09 -8.04 21.61
CA LYS A 64 -20.44 -6.63 21.42
C LYS A 64 -20.30 -5.84 22.73
N GLY A 65 -19.57 -4.74 22.68
CA GLY A 65 -19.32 -3.90 23.85
C GLY A 65 -18.37 -2.75 23.56
N ILE A 66 -18.21 -1.86 24.54
CA ILE A 66 -17.20 -0.79 24.50
C ILE A 66 -16.08 -1.17 25.45
N TYR A 67 -14.88 -1.25 24.92
CA TYR A 67 -13.65 -1.64 25.60
C TYR A 67 -12.73 -0.43 25.64
N LYS A 68 -12.17 -0.14 26.81
CA LYS A 68 -11.33 1.05 27.04
C LYS A 68 -9.97 0.59 27.55
N GLU A 69 -9.23 -0.04 26.66
CA GLU A 69 -7.92 -0.64 26.93
C GLU A 69 -7.02 -0.54 25.69
N HIS A 70 -5.72 -0.57 25.91
CA HIS A 70 -4.75 -0.89 24.86
C HIS A 70 -4.69 -2.42 24.70
N VAL A 71 -4.72 -2.91 23.46
CA VAL A 71 -4.65 -4.34 23.16
C VAL A 71 -3.27 -4.70 22.65
N VAL A 72 -2.53 -5.51 23.41
CA VAL A 72 -1.16 -5.92 23.07
C VAL A 72 -1.12 -7.40 22.73
N ILE A 73 -0.70 -7.73 21.51
CA ILE A 73 -0.60 -9.08 20.98
C ILE A 73 0.87 -9.41 20.70
N THR A 74 1.47 -10.18 21.61
CA THR A 74 2.84 -10.71 21.47
C THR A 74 2.90 -12.23 21.44
N LYS A 75 1.73 -12.89 21.44
CA LYS A 75 1.61 -14.34 21.37
C LYS A 75 1.33 -14.79 19.96
N ASP A 76 2.10 -15.77 19.52
CA ASP A 76 1.93 -16.38 18.22
C ASP A 76 0.67 -17.25 18.15
N ASN A 77 0.17 -17.42 16.93
CA ASN A 77 -0.86 -18.38 16.56
C ASN A 77 -2.18 -18.18 17.32
N ILE A 78 -2.65 -16.94 17.44
CA ILE A 78 -3.94 -16.63 18.06
C ILE A 78 -4.91 -16.02 17.04
N THR A 79 -6.19 -16.31 17.21
CA THR A 79 -7.27 -15.70 16.42
C THR A 79 -8.13 -14.82 17.30
N ILE A 80 -8.38 -13.58 16.90
CA ILE A 80 -9.30 -12.64 17.53
C ILE A 80 -10.50 -12.45 16.61
N SER A 81 -11.69 -12.75 17.15
CA SER A 81 -12.96 -12.62 16.44
C SER A 81 -13.93 -11.79 17.29
N ALA A 82 -14.16 -10.56 16.86
CA ALA A 82 -15.10 -9.66 17.49
C ALA A 82 -16.48 -9.73 16.84
N GLU A 83 -17.52 -9.61 17.66
CA GLU A 83 -18.89 -9.44 17.20
C GLU A 83 -19.11 -8.02 16.65
N GLU A 84 -20.11 -7.86 15.79
CA GLU A 84 -20.47 -6.55 15.25
C GLU A 84 -20.89 -5.59 16.38
N GLY A 85 -20.26 -4.42 16.43
CA GLY A 85 -20.44 -3.41 17.49
C GLY A 85 -19.50 -3.55 18.67
N THR A 86 -18.44 -4.37 18.57
CA THR A 86 -17.29 -4.35 19.47
C THR A 86 -16.39 -3.16 19.15
N VAL A 87 -16.31 -2.20 20.09
CA VAL A 87 -15.57 -0.94 19.94
C VAL A 87 -14.44 -0.87 20.97
N ILE A 88 -13.23 -0.60 20.53
CA ILE A 88 -12.11 -0.18 21.37
C ILE A 88 -12.05 1.36 21.32
N ASP A 89 -12.46 2.00 22.42
CA ASP A 89 -12.66 3.45 22.52
C ASP A 89 -11.49 4.11 23.27
N GLY A 90 -10.70 4.89 22.53
CA GLY A 90 -9.53 5.60 23.03
C GLY A 90 -9.84 6.87 23.82
N SER A 91 -11.11 7.26 23.99
CA SER A 91 -11.50 8.57 24.54
C SER A 91 -11.00 8.86 25.96
N ILE A 92 -10.54 7.84 26.70
CA ILE A 92 -10.06 8.00 28.07
C ILE A 92 -8.56 8.22 28.14
N PHE A 93 -7.84 7.95 27.05
CA PHE A 93 -6.39 8.10 27.00
C PHE A 93 -6.06 9.55 26.68
N THR A 94 -5.23 10.15 27.53
CA THR A 94 -4.69 11.48 27.28
C THR A 94 -3.31 11.32 26.66
N LEU A 95 -3.15 11.76 25.42
CA LEU A 95 -1.89 11.70 24.70
C LEU A 95 -1.04 12.94 25.01
N ASN A 96 -0.21 12.79 26.04
CA ASN A 96 0.86 13.72 26.39
C ASN A 96 2.02 12.93 27.02
N ASN A 97 3.23 13.50 26.99
CA ASN A 97 4.43 12.81 27.49
C ASN A 97 4.27 12.33 28.94
N GLN A 98 3.63 13.10 29.83
CA GLN A 98 3.49 12.72 31.23
C GLN A 98 2.65 11.45 31.45
N GLU A 99 1.54 11.28 30.74
CA GLU A 99 0.71 10.08 30.86
C GLU A 99 1.29 8.89 30.07
N LEU A 100 1.87 9.16 28.89
CA LEU A 100 2.51 8.13 28.08
C LEU A 100 3.79 7.57 28.73
N ASP A 101 4.58 8.39 29.42
CA ASP A 101 5.77 7.94 30.16
C ASP A 101 5.38 6.91 31.24
N LYS A 102 4.28 7.17 31.97
CA LYS A 102 3.78 6.23 33.00
C LYS A 102 3.33 4.91 32.38
N LEU A 103 2.62 4.97 31.26
CA LEU A 103 2.12 3.78 30.57
C LEU A 103 3.29 2.98 29.96
N THR A 104 4.29 3.68 29.42
CA THR A 104 5.54 3.10 28.91
C THR A 104 6.29 2.39 30.04
N ASP A 105 6.42 3.01 31.23
CA ASP A 105 6.99 2.38 32.42
C ASP A 105 6.22 1.13 32.89
N GLU A 106 4.91 1.05 32.64
CA GLU A 106 4.11 -0.17 32.90
C GLU A 106 4.43 -1.27 31.90
N PHE A 107 4.49 -0.96 30.61
CA PHE A 107 4.86 -1.92 29.57
C PHE A 107 6.33 -2.38 29.66
N LEU A 108 7.25 -1.51 30.08
CA LEU A 108 8.65 -1.85 30.33
C LEU A 108 8.80 -2.95 31.38
N LYS A 109 8.01 -2.92 32.45
CA LYS A 109 8.02 -3.96 33.48
C LYS A 109 7.59 -5.33 32.93
N GLU A 110 6.78 -5.36 31.87
CA GLU A 110 6.38 -6.60 31.20
C GLU A 110 7.49 -7.16 30.29
N THR A 111 8.35 -6.29 29.73
CA THR A 111 9.45 -6.65 28.81
C THR A 111 10.80 -6.89 29.48
N GLU A 112 10.97 -6.50 30.76
CA GLU A 112 12.22 -6.67 31.54
C GLU A 112 12.79 -8.09 31.54
N SER A 113 11.96 -9.11 31.29
CA SER A 113 12.40 -10.51 31.25
C SER A 113 13.14 -10.90 29.96
N ASP A 114 13.06 -10.10 28.89
CA ASP A 114 13.74 -10.37 27.62
C ASP A 114 15.18 -9.82 27.64
N ARG A 115 16.13 -10.69 27.99
CA ARG A 115 17.55 -10.36 28.09
C ARG A 115 18.26 -10.16 26.74
N LYS A 116 17.56 -10.35 25.60
CA LYS A 116 18.17 -10.20 24.27
C LYS A 116 18.10 -8.79 23.73
N LYS A 117 17.17 -7.97 24.22
CA LYS A 117 16.98 -6.59 23.76
C LYS A 117 17.85 -5.61 24.54
N SER A 118 18.36 -4.59 23.86
CA SER A 118 18.96 -3.41 24.50
C SER A 118 17.91 -2.64 25.31
N GLU A 119 18.33 -1.73 26.18
CA GLU A 119 17.39 -0.88 26.92
C GLU A 119 16.61 0.05 25.97
N ASP A 120 17.26 0.56 24.94
CA ASP A 120 16.62 1.40 23.92
C ASP A 120 15.55 0.60 23.15
N GLU A 121 15.87 -0.64 22.73
CA GLU A 121 14.89 -1.51 22.04
C GLU A 121 13.67 -1.86 22.91
N LYS A 122 13.86 -2.00 24.23
CA LYS A 122 12.74 -2.24 25.15
C LYS A 122 11.88 -0.99 25.31
N TRP A 123 12.51 0.18 25.36
CA TRP A 123 11.81 1.45 25.48
C TRP A 123 10.99 1.75 24.24
N GLU A 124 11.57 1.60 23.04
CA GLU A 124 10.86 1.79 21.77
C GLU A 124 9.64 0.85 21.64
N GLU A 125 9.80 -0.42 22.02
CA GLU A 125 8.68 -1.36 22.04
C GLU A 125 7.59 -0.93 23.04
N ALA A 126 7.97 -0.50 24.24
CA ALA A 126 7.02 -0.07 25.26
C ALA A 126 6.30 1.23 24.87
N TRP A 127 7.02 2.17 24.25
CA TRP A 127 6.48 3.40 23.70
C TRP A 127 5.49 3.12 22.56
N SER A 128 5.84 2.19 21.67
CA SER A 128 4.97 1.73 20.57
C SER A 128 3.67 1.11 21.08
N LYS A 129 3.72 0.36 22.19
CA LYS A 129 2.51 -0.14 22.87
C LYS A 129 1.67 0.98 23.46
N ALA A 130 2.30 1.97 24.11
CA ALA A 130 1.61 3.09 24.72
C ALA A 130 0.96 4.04 23.70
N THR A 131 1.54 4.15 22.50
CA THR A 131 1.06 5.01 21.40
C THR A 131 0.20 4.29 20.38
N SER A 132 -0.24 3.06 20.67
CA SER A 132 -1.12 2.27 19.78
C SER A 132 -2.35 1.74 20.53
N MET A 133 -3.54 1.84 19.94
CA MET A 133 -4.74 1.19 20.50
C MET A 133 -4.66 -0.33 20.40
N MET A 134 -4.10 -0.84 19.29
CA MET A 134 -3.74 -2.25 19.12
C MET A 134 -2.30 -2.36 18.64
N TYR A 135 -1.48 -3.10 19.39
CA TYR A 135 -0.09 -3.41 19.05
C TYR A 135 0.06 -4.91 18.77
N ILE A 136 0.69 -5.26 17.65
CA ILE A 136 0.94 -6.64 17.21
C ILE A 136 2.43 -6.83 16.95
N SER A 137 3.07 -7.74 17.67
CA SER A 137 4.44 -8.21 17.38
C SER A 137 4.47 -9.72 17.64
N ALA A 138 4.01 -10.48 16.65
CA ALA A 138 3.74 -11.91 16.77
C ALA A 138 3.64 -12.57 15.39
N LYS A 139 3.52 -13.89 15.35
CA LYS A 139 3.34 -14.67 14.12
C LYS A 139 2.00 -15.36 14.05
N ASN A 140 1.45 -15.54 12.86
CA ASN A 140 0.21 -16.30 12.61
C ASN A 140 -0.99 -15.74 13.40
N VAL A 141 -1.17 -14.42 13.38
CA VAL A 141 -2.25 -13.74 14.08
C VAL A 141 -3.33 -13.34 13.10
N SER A 142 -4.60 -13.60 13.44
CA SER A 142 -5.74 -13.06 12.71
C SER A 142 -6.61 -12.22 13.63
N VAL A 143 -6.92 -11.00 13.22
CA VAL A 143 -7.81 -10.07 13.91
C VAL A 143 -8.99 -9.75 13.01
N SER A 144 -10.20 -9.84 13.54
CA SER A 144 -11.39 -9.53 12.76
C SER A 144 -12.54 -8.90 13.55
N GLY A 145 -13.26 -7.99 12.89
CA GLY A 145 -14.55 -7.47 13.38
C GLY A 145 -14.47 -6.30 14.37
N LEU A 146 -13.28 -5.73 14.61
CA LEU A 146 -13.09 -4.67 15.62
C LEU A 146 -13.33 -3.28 15.05
N GLU A 147 -13.93 -2.41 15.86
CA GLU A 147 -13.96 -0.97 15.66
C GLU A 147 -12.98 -0.29 16.63
N ILE A 148 -12.18 0.67 16.15
CA ILE A 148 -11.22 1.46 16.95
C ILE A 148 -11.48 2.94 16.70
N THR A 149 -11.60 3.73 17.76
CA THR A 149 -11.96 5.15 17.64
C THR A 149 -11.44 6.03 18.78
N ASN A 150 -11.53 7.36 18.61
CA ASN A 150 -11.29 8.40 19.63
C ASN A 150 -9.90 8.44 20.28
N PHE A 151 -8.88 7.82 19.68
CA PHE A 151 -7.51 7.93 20.16
C PHE A 151 -6.84 9.18 19.60
N LYS A 152 -6.92 10.28 20.34
CA LYS A 152 -6.63 11.62 19.82
C LYS A 152 -5.48 12.35 20.51
N LEU A 153 -4.61 12.94 19.71
CA LEU A 153 -3.58 13.89 20.14
C LEU A 153 -4.19 15.30 20.20
N ASN A 154 -4.18 15.91 21.39
CA ASN A 154 -4.82 17.22 21.62
C ASN A 154 -3.84 18.39 21.57
N GLU A 155 -2.54 18.14 21.66
CA GLU A 155 -1.49 19.16 21.68
C GLU A 155 -0.36 18.74 20.74
N PRO A 156 0.27 19.69 20.02
CA PRO A 156 1.37 19.37 19.11
C PRO A 156 2.54 18.66 19.80
N SER A 157 3.07 17.62 19.16
CA SER A 157 4.20 16.82 19.66
C SER A 157 4.96 16.15 18.52
N SER A 158 6.27 16.35 18.46
CA SER A 158 7.16 15.61 17.55
C SER A 158 7.32 14.14 17.92
N ASP A 159 7.00 13.77 19.17
CA ASP A 159 7.37 12.47 19.75
C ASP A 159 6.18 11.50 19.82
N ILE A 160 4.95 12.03 19.74
CA ILE A 160 3.72 11.25 19.91
C ILE A 160 3.01 11.11 18.57
N ALA A 161 2.89 9.87 18.10
CA ALA A 161 2.10 9.52 16.93
C ALA A 161 1.04 8.47 17.29
N PRO A 162 -0.24 8.85 17.50
CA PRO A 162 -1.32 7.92 17.79
C PRO A 162 -1.54 6.92 16.65
N LYS A 163 -1.63 5.63 16.97
CA LYS A 163 -1.87 4.55 16.00
C LYS A 163 -3.12 3.75 16.34
N GLY A 164 -3.97 3.49 15.36
CA GLY A 164 -5.12 2.61 15.54
C GLY A 164 -4.66 1.16 15.70
N ILE A 165 -3.99 0.63 14.68
CA ILE A 165 -3.32 -0.68 14.71
C ILE A 165 -1.87 -0.51 14.28
N LEU A 166 -0.93 -0.96 15.11
CA LEU A 166 0.47 -1.13 14.77
C LEU A 166 0.80 -2.62 14.65
N VAL A 167 1.31 -3.03 13.49
CA VAL A 167 2.01 -4.31 13.30
C VAL A 167 3.50 -4.01 13.26
N ASP A 168 4.19 -4.36 14.33
CA ASP A 168 5.60 -4.06 14.54
C ASP A 168 6.52 -5.19 14.05
N SER A 169 7.78 -4.82 13.89
CA SER A 169 8.93 -5.60 13.43
C SER A 169 8.98 -7.02 13.98
N GLY A 170 9.35 -7.96 13.11
CA GLY A 170 9.43 -9.39 13.41
C GLY A 170 8.11 -10.15 13.33
N SER A 171 7.00 -9.47 12.99
CA SER A 171 5.71 -10.10 12.73
C SER A 171 5.70 -10.90 11.42
N GLU A 172 4.90 -11.96 11.35
CA GLU A 172 4.80 -12.82 10.16
C GLU A 172 3.41 -13.43 10.05
N ASN A 173 2.83 -13.48 8.84
CA ASN A 173 1.51 -14.07 8.61
C ASN A 173 0.41 -13.41 9.48
N ILE A 174 0.18 -12.12 9.28
CA ILE A 174 -0.82 -11.33 10.00
C ILE A 174 -2.00 -11.03 9.09
N THR A 175 -3.21 -11.29 9.57
CA THR A 175 -4.45 -10.95 8.88
C THR A 175 -5.27 -9.98 9.70
N ILE A 176 -5.51 -8.77 9.20
CA ILE A 176 -6.47 -7.80 9.74
C ILE A 176 -7.65 -7.75 8.79
N LYS A 177 -8.85 -8.03 9.29
CA LYS A 177 -10.02 -8.20 8.41
C LYS A 177 -11.30 -7.63 8.98
N ASN A 178 -12.07 -6.91 8.17
CA ASN A 178 -13.40 -6.43 8.57
C ASN A 178 -13.32 -5.59 9.86
N CYS A 179 -12.30 -4.75 9.97
CA CYS A 179 -12.13 -3.81 11.07
C CYS A 179 -12.50 -2.39 10.62
N LYS A 180 -12.88 -1.54 11.57
CA LYS A 180 -13.16 -0.11 11.37
C LYS A 180 -12.21 0.72 12.20
N ILE A 181 -11.59 1.75 11.62
CA ILE A 181 -10.71 2.66 12.34
C ILE A 181 -11.11 4.09 11.98
N HIS A 182 -11.58 4.88 12.94
CA HIS A 182 -12.14 6.18 12.61
C HIS A 182 -12.17 7.20 13.75
N ASP A 183 -12.35 8.47 13.38
CA ASP A 183 -12.47 9.61 14.30
C ASP A 183 -11.31 9.65 15.31
N MET A 184 -10.08 9.44 14.83
CA MET A 184 -8.87 9.40 15.65
C MET A 184 -7.70 10.12 14.96
N GLY A 185 -6.56 10.23 15.65
CA GLY A 185 -5.38 10.97 15.18
C GLY A 185 -5.30 12.36 15.81
N ILE A 186 -5.04 13.40 15.04
CA ILE A 186 -4.99 14.77 15.55
C ILE A 186 -6.41 15.24 15.90
N ASN A 187 -6.61 15.82 17.09
CA ASN A 187 -7.91 16.36 17.43
C ASN A 187 -8.17 17.65 16.63
N ASP A 188 -7.31 18.64 16.84
CA ASP A 188 -7.35 19.95 16.19
C ASP A 188 -5.93 20.38 15.82
N TYR A 189 -5.79 21.00 14.65
CA TYR A 189 -4.56 21.65 14.26
C TYR A 189 -4.44 22.99 15.00
N ILE A 190 -3.42 23.08 15.84
CA ILE A 190 -3.02 24.33 16.48
C ILE A 190 -1.85 24.90 15.69
N ASP A 191 -2.05 26.06 15.08
CA ASP A 191 -1.03 26.80 14.33
C ASP A 191 0.11 27.21 15.27
N VAL A 192 1.29 26.64 15.03
CA VAL A 192 2.52 26.81 15.81
C VAL A 192 3.72 26.83 14.86
N PRO A 193 4.85 27.47 15.24
CA PRO A 193 6.08 27.35 14.46
C PRO A 193 6.49 25.88 14.30
N ASN A 194 6.98 25.51 13.11
CA ASN A 194 7.34 24.14 12.72
C ASN A 194 6.19 23.16 12.95
N ILE A 195 5.01 23.48 12.41
CA ILE A 195 3.83 22.63 12.53
C ILE A 195 4.00 21.29 11.78
N ASP A 196 4.75 21.33 10.69
CA ASP A 196 5.24 20.23 9.87
C ASP A 196 6.08 19.20 10.63
N GLU A 197 6.62 19.52 11.81
CA GLU A 197 7.39 18.57 12.63
C GLU A 197 6.58 17.95 13.79
N LYS A 198 5.30 18.32 13.98
CA LYS A 198 4.60 18.14 15.28
C LYS A 198 3.33 17.32 15.27
N TYR A 199 2.87 16.88 14.12
CA TYR A 199 1.63 16.13 14.02
C TYR A 199 1.84 14.92 13.14
N ASN A 200 1.65 13.75 13.73
CA ASN A 200 1.76 12.46 13.08
C ASN A 200 0.70 11.54 13.69
N ALA A 201 0.00 10.75 12.87
CA ALA A 201 -0.91 9.70 13.32
C ALA A 201 -1.20 8.72 12.19
N HIS A 202 -1.50 7.47 12.55
CA HIS A 202 -1.88 6.44 11.57
C HIS A 202 -3.16 5.72 11.97
N GLY A 203 -3.98 5.36 10.99
CA GLY A 203 -5.06 4.41 11.20
C GLY A 203 -4.52 2.99 11.36
N ILE A 204 -3.77 2.52 10.36
CA ILE A 204 -3.03 1.26 10.40
C ILE A 204 -1.58 1.54 9.97
N LEU A 205 -0.62 1.11 10.78
CA LEU A 205 0.80 1.13 10.46
C LEU A 205 1.36 -0.29 10.52
N ILE A 206 2.01 -0.72 9.45
CA ILE A 206 2.84 -1.93 9.42
C ILE A 206 4.27 -1.46 9.24
N GLU A 207 5.10 -1.62 10.26
CA GLU A 207 6.45 -1.02 10.28
C GLU A 207 7.49 -2.07 10.63
N ALA A 208 8.51 -2.19 9.78
CA ALA A 208 9.58 -3.17 9.93
C ALA A 208 10.96 -2.51 9.86
N GLN A 209 11.78 -2.75 10.88
CA GLN A 209 13.20 -2.37 10.87
C GLN A 209 13.97 -3.17 9.79
N PRO A 210 15.06 -2.61 9.21
CA PRO A 210 15.84 -3.28 8.17
C PRO A 210 16.34 -4.69 8.55
N ASP A 211 16.62 -4.95 9.83
CA ASP A 211 17.13 -6.24 10.32
C ASP A 211 16.05 -7.15 10.96
N LYS A 212 14.80 -6.66 11.08
CA LYS A 212 13.66 -7.39 11.69
C LYS A 212 12.44 -7.33 10.76
N PRO A 213 12.50 -8.06 9.63
CA PRO A 213 11.48 -7.98 8.59
C PRO A 213 10.10 -8.39 9.07
N ILE A 214 9.10 -7.90 8.35
CA ILE A 214 7.74 -8.42 8.37
C ILE A 214 7.47 -9.14 7.03
N SER A 215 6.76 -10.27 7.08
CA SER A 215 6.26 -10.90 5.86
C SER A 215 4.82 -11.41 5.96
N ASP A 216 4.18 -11.56 4.81
CA ASP A 216 2.88 -12.23 4.66
C ASP A 216 1.77 -11.49 5.42
N ILE A 217 1.51 -10.25 5.01
CA ILE A 217 0.46 -9.41 5.59
C ILE A 217 -0.77 -9.38 4.72
N THR A 218 -1.95 -9.56 5.32
CA THR A 218 -3.23 -9.37 4.65
C THR A 218 -4.06 -8.35 5.42
N VAL A 219 -4.41 -7.24 4.77
CA VAL A 219 -5.38 -6.27 5.30
C VAL A 219 -6.54 -6.20 4.32
N THR A 220 -7.72 -6.66 4.75
CA THR A 220 -8.86 -6.77 3.84
C THR A 220 -10.22 -6.46 4.43
N LYS A 221 -11.07 -5.82 3.63
CA LYS A 221 -12.44 -5.44 4.03
C LYS A 221 -12.49 -4.52 5.23
N CYS A 222 -11.42 -3.79 5.51
CA CYS A 222 -11.39 -2.77 6.55
C CYS A 222 -11.95 -1.45 6.04
N GLU A 223 -12.46 -0.64 6.96
CA GLU A 223 -12.98 0.71 6.71
C GLU A 223 -12.16 1.70 7.55
N LEU A 224 -11.48 2.66 6.92
CA LEU A 224 -10.73 3.71 7.63
C LEU A 224 -11.30 5.06 7.23
N TYR A 225 -11.71 5.89 8.19
CA TYR A 225 -12.33 7.17 7.85
C TYR A 225 -12.25 8.24 8.92
N ASN A 226 -12.42 9.51 8.54
CA ASN A 226 -12.32 10.65 9.45
C ASN A 226 -11.03 10.65 10.28
N LEU A 227 -9.91 10.31 9.64
CA LEU A 227 -8.61 10.33 10.29
C LEU A 227 -7.92 11.65 10.02
N LYS A 228 -7.34 12.23 11.08
CA LYS A 228 -6.42 13.36 10.96
C LYS A 228 -5.01 12.89 11.22
N CYS A 229 -4.20 12.75 10.18
CA CYS A 229 -2.91 12.06 10.21
C CYS A 229 -1.71 13.00 10.37
N GLY A 230 -1.87 14.32 10.18
CA GLY A 230 -0.72 15.22 10.15
C GLY A 230 0.20 14.85 8.97
N ASN A 231 1.50 14.72 9.19
CA ASN A 231 2.46 14.35 8.13
C ASN A 231 2.53 12.85 7.83
N SER A 232 1.73 12.04 8.52
CA SER A 232 1.71 10.58 8.35
C SER A 232 0.55 10.11 7.49
N GLU A 233 0.45 8.81 7.25
CA GLU A 233 -0.51 8.21 6.32
C GLU A 233 -1.64 7.49 7.06
N THR A 234 -2.81 7.46 6.43
CA THR A 234 -3.99 6.72 6.91
C THR A 234 -3.69 5.23 7.07
N PHE A 235 -3.07 4.64 6.06
CA PHE A 235 -2.61 3.25 6.06
C PHE A 235 -1.23 3.14 5.43
N ALA A 236 -0.20 2.92 6.26
CA ALA A 236 1.19 2.76 5.82
C ALA A 236 1.72 1.32 5.95
N ILE A 237 2.56 0.94 5.00
CA ILE A 237 3.42 -0.23 5.02
C ILE A 237 4.86 0.26 4.85
N ASN A 238 5.62 0.33 5.94
CA ASN A 238 6.91 0.99 6.00
C ASN A 238 8.07 0.03 6.29
N GLY A 239 9.15 0.16 5.54
CA GLY A 239 10.43 -0.49 5.77
C GLY A 239 10.49 -1.93 5.26
N ASN A 240 11.16 -2.84 5.98
CA ASN A 240 11.44 -4.21 5.52
C ASN A 240 10.20 -5.14 5.54
N VAL A 241 9.17 -4.78 4.78
CA VAL A 241 7.91 -5.53 4.69
C VAL A 241 7.82 -6.22 3.33
N SER A 242 7.56 -7.52 3.33
CA SER A 242 7.46 -8.32 2.10
C SER A 242 6.16 -9.11 2.01
N ASN A 243 5.71 -9.40 0.79
CA ASN A 243 4.54 -10.24 0.52
C ASN A 243 3.28 -9.76 1.24
N PHE A 244 2.73 -8.62 0.81
CA PHE A 244 1.49 -8.10 1.38
C PHE A 244 0.33 -8.11 0.39
N ALA A 245 -0.89 -8.17 0.92
CA ALA A 245 -2.15 -8.06 0.19
C ALA A 245 -3.07 -7.06 0.90
N VAL A 246 -3.21 -5.88 0.30
CA VAL A 246 -4.14 -4.82 0.74
C VAL A 246 -5.32 -4.84 -0.21
N SER A 247 -6.48 -5.33 0.25
CA SER A 247 -7.61 -5.51 -0.67
C SER A 247 -9.01 -5.32 -0.12
N TYR A 248 -9.93 -4.84 -0.96
CA TYR A 248 -11.32 -4.62 -0.58
C TYR A 248 -11.51 -3.66 0.59
N ASN A 249 -10.52 -2.82 0.89
CA ASN A 249 -10.65 -1.82 1.95
C ASN A 249 -11.37 -0.59 1.41
N TYR A 250 -12.07 0.11 2.31
CA TYR A 250 -12.70 1.39 2.03
C TYR A 250 -12.04 2.47 2.89
N ILE A 251 -11.32 3.39 2.25
CA ILE A 251 -10.62 4.47 2.93
C ILE A 251 -11.26 5.77 2.48
N HIS A 252 -11.74 6.61 3.41
CA HIS A 252 -12.37 7.86 3.00
C HIS A 252 -12.35 8.99 4.03
N ASP A 253 -12.41 10.22 3.53
CA ASP A 253 -12.51 11.43 4.36
C ASP A 253 -11.34 11.53 5.37
N CYS A 254 -10.12 11.32 4.88
CA CYS A 254 -8.88 11.47 5.65
C CYS A 254 -8.06 12.65 5.12
N ASP A 255 -7.29 13.30 5.99
CA ASP A 255 -6.56 14.52 5.64
C ASP A 255 -5.12 14.31 5.16
N ASN A 256 -4.72 13.06 4.94
CA ASN A 256 -3.45 12.72 4.30
C ASN A 256 -3.51 11.33 3.64
N ILE A 257 -2.42 10.93 2.97
CA ILE A 257 -2.27 9.76 2.09
C ILE A 257 -3.10 8.54 2.54
N GLY A 258 -3.85 7.97 1.59
CA GLY A 258 -4.81 6.90 1.86
C GLY A 258 -4.13 5.55 2.15
N ILE A 259 -3.36 5.05 1.18
CA ILE A 259 -2.54 3.83 1.29
C ILE A 259 -1.13 4.17 0.84
N ASP A 260 -0.13 3.80 1.63
CA ASP A 260 1.27 3.98 1.27
C ASP A 260 2.11 2.72 1.47
N ALA A 261 3.03 2.49 0.53
CA ALA A 261 4.02 1.43 0.58
C ALA A 261 5.42 2.06 0.49
N ILE A 262 6.03 2.25 1.66
CA ILE A 262 7.14 3.14 1.94
C ILE A 262 8.47 2.35 1.98
N GLY A 263 9.56 3.01 1.58
CA GLY A 263 10.92 2.55 1.79
C GLY A 263 11.90 3.69 2.04
N TYR A 264 13.05 3.35 2.61
CA TYR A 264 14.22 4.19 2.90
C TYR A 264 14.14 5.10 4.15
N GLU A 265 13.06 5.02 4.93
CA GLU A 265 12.83 5.81 6.16
C GLU A 265 13.87 5.57 7.27
N HIS A 266 14.32 4.33 7.45
CA HIS A 266 15.29 3.96 8.49
C HIS A 266 16.72 3.92 7.96
N SER A 267 16.88 3.55 6.69
CA SER A 267 18.17 3.40 6.07
C SER A 267 18.10 3.50 4.55
N GLN A 268 19.22 3.88 3.96
CA GLN A 268 19.37 3.98 2.52
C GLN A 268 19.53 2.61 1.81
N SER A 269 19.32 1.49 2.53
CA SER A 269 19.47 0.10 2.04
C SER A 269 18.22 -0.40 1.31
N ASN A 270 18.39 -1.37 0.41
CA ASN A 270 17.24 -2.06 -0.21
C ASN A 270 16.45 -2.95 0.75
N ASP A 271 17.04 -3.29 1.90
CA ASP A 271 16.34 -4.05 2.94
C ASP A 271 15.27 -3.20 3.64
N ASP A 272 15.32 -1.88 3.52
CA ASP A 272 14.35 -0.96 4.11
C ASP A 272 13.28 -0.54 3.12
N ARG A 273 12.61 -1.51 2.47
CA ARG A 273 11.63 -1.22 1.41
C ARG A 273 10.48 -2.21 1.41
N ALA A 274 9.26 -1.68 1.35
CA ALA A 274 8.06 -2.45 1.11
C ALA A 274 8.15 -3.12 -0.28
N ARG A 275 7.84 -4.43 -0.35
CA ARG A 275 8.02 -5.20 -1.59
C ARG A 275 7.14 -6.43 -1.78
N GLY A 276 7.04 -6.89 -3.03
CA GLY A 276 6.35 -8.14 -3.37
C GLY A 276 4.86 -8.10 -3.06
N GLY A 277 4.27 -6.91 -3.05
CA GLY A 277 2.92 -6.65 -2.55
C GLY A 277 1.87 -6.51 -3.64
N ASN A 278 0.60 -6.62 -3.24
CA ASN A 278 -0.56 -6.34 -4.10
C ASN A 278 -1.52 -5.40 -3.35
N ILE A 279 -1.84 -4.27 -3.97
CA ILE A 279 -2.81 -3.28 -3.50
C ILE A 279 -3.95 -3.29 -4.51
N PHE A 280 -5.08 -3.92 -4.19
CA PHE A 280 -6.11 -4.18 -5.19
C PHE A 280 -7.56 -4.20 -4.70
N GLU A 281 -8.49 -3.87 -5.58
CA GLU A 281 -9.94 -3.85 -5.27
C GLU A 281 -10.27 -2.94 -4.07
N ASN A 282 -9.42 -1.96 -3.76
CA ASN A 282 -9.69 -0.97 -2.72
C ASN A 282 -10.52 0.17 -3.30
N LYS A 283 -11.30 0.82 -2.42
CA LYS A 283 -11.98 2.06 -2.69
C LYS A 283 -11.36 3.15 -1.83
N VAL A 284 -10.77 4.18 -2.43
CA VAL A 284 -10.18 5.32 -1.72
C VAL A 284 -10.90 6.59 -2.17
N VAL A 285 -11.48 7.36 -1.25
CA VAL A 285 -12.35 8.49 -1.58
C VAL A 285 -12.11 9.71 -0.69
N ASN A 286 -12.04 10.91 -1.26
CA ASN A 286 -11.91 12.16 -0.50
C ASN A 286 -10.71 12.15 0.47
N VAL A 287 -9.54 11.74 -0.01
CA VAL A 287 -8.28 11.90 0.73
C VAL A 287 -7.61 13.19 0.27
N SER A 288 -7.44 14.16 1.16
CA SER A 288 -6.92 15.48 0.78
C SER A 288 -6.19 16.19 1.92
N SER A 289 -4.99 16.68 1.65
CA SER A 289 -4.21 17.52 2.57
C SER A 289 -4.65 18.99 2.56
N SER A 290 -5.66 19.36 1.75
CA SER A 290 -6.20 20.73 1.69
C SER A 290 -6.77 21.27 3.01
N THR A 291 -6.99 20.41 3.99
CA THR A 291 -7.42 20.79 5.35
C THR A 291 -6.37 20.49 6.43
N ASN A 292 -5.21 19.99 6.01
CA ASN A 292 -4.12 19.58 6.86
C ASN A 292 -3.11 20.73 7.00
N ALA A 293 -2.98 21.24 8.22
CA ALA A 293 -2.13 22.40 8.49
C ALA A 293 -0.63 22.08 8.37
N THR A 294 -0.22 20.81 8.37
CA THR A 294 1.19 20.43 8.22
C THR A 294 1.70 20.61 6.80
N TYR A 295 0.81 20.66 5.82
CA TYR A 295 1.11 20.88 4.40
C TYR A 295 0.80 22.31 3.94
N ASP A 296 0.71 23.28 4.85
CA ASP A 296 0.23 24.66 4.56
C ASP A 296 -1.09 24.67 3.75
N TYR A 297 -1.94 23.66 3.99
CA TYR A 297 -3.21 23.45 3.27
C TYR A 297 -3.05 23.23 1.74
N GLU A 298 -1.86 22.86 1.28
CA GLU A 298 -1.62 22.42 -0.10
C GLU A 298 -2.26 21.05 -0.35
N SER A 299 -2.64 20.81 -1.60
CA SER A 299 -3.33 19.59 -2.03
C SER A 299 -2.33 18.63 -2.68
N CYS A 300 -1.80 17.69 -1.91
CA CYS A 300 -0.76 16.74 -2.34
C CYS A 300 -0.99 15.31 -1.79
N ALA A 301 -2.06 15.04 -1.04
CA ALA A 301 -2.32 13.71 -0.52
C ALA A 301 -2.74 12.71 -1.62
N ALA A 302 -1.94 11.67 -1.83
CA ALA A 302 -2.29 10.58 -2.72
C ALA A 302 -3.35 9.63 -2.15
N GLY A 303 -4.27 9.17 -2.99
CA GLY A 303 -5.16 8.07 -2.64
C GLY A 303 -4.37 6.78 -2.41
N ILE A 304 -3.45 6.47 -3.32
CA ILE A 304 -2.48 5.37 -3.18
C ILE A 304 -1.10 5.87 -3.59
N TYR A 305 -0.12 5.77 -2.69
CA TYR A 305 1.28 6.06 -2.95
C TYR A 305 2.11 4.78 -2.87
N VAL A 306 3.09 4.64 -3.76
CA VAL A 306 4.21 3.73 -3.59
C VAL A 306 5.46 4.57 -3.50
N ASP A 307 5.83 4.96 -2.27
CA ASP A 307 7.05 5.69 -1.94
C ASP A 307 8.24 4.74 -1.81
N GLY A 308 9.12 4.70 -2.81
CA GLY A 308 10.40 3.99 -2.68
C GLY A 308 10.30 2.46 -2.62
N GLY A 309 9.09 1.87 -2.59
CA GLY A 309 8.87 0.43 -2.65
C GLY A 309 9.32 -0.24 -3.97
N TYR A 310 9.26 -1.57 -4.04
CA TYR A 310 9.52 -2.31 -5.28
C TYR A 310 8.77 -3.62 -5.49
N ASP A 311 8.59 -4.02 -6.76
CA ASP A 311 7.83 -5.22 -7.14
C ASP A 311 6.43 -5.25 -6.49
N ILE A 312 5.73 -4.12 -6.57
CA ILE A 312 4.36 -3.97 -6.06
C ILE A 312 3.40 -3.82 -7.24
N LYS A 313 2.25 -4.49 -7.12
CA LYS A 313 1.15 -4.39 -8.09
C LYS A 313 0.02 -3.58 -7.48
N VAL A 314 -0.37 -2.50 -8.13
CA VAL A 314 -1.50 -1.65 -7.77
C VAL A 314 -2.57 -1.84 -8.84
N HIS A 315 -3.63 -2.59 -8.56
CA HIS A 315 -4.58 -2.96 -9.61
C HIS A 315 -6.04 -3.04 -9.18
N ASP A 316 -6.96 -2.83 -10.12
CA ASP A 316 -8.41 -2.95 -9.87
C ASP A 316 -8.94 -2.02 -8.75
N ASN A 317 -8.21 -0.96 -8.39
CA ASN A 317 -8.65 -0.01 -7.37
C ASN A 317 -9.57 1.06 -7.97
N TYR A 318 -10.44 1.62 -7.13
CA TYR A 318 -11.23 2.80 -7.42
C TYR A 318 -10.78 3.95 -6.51
N VAL A 319 -10.29 5.03 -7.10
CA VAL A 319 -9.82 6.23 -6.36
C VAL A 319 -10.58 7.45 -6.83
N GLU A 320 -11.26 8.16 -5.93
CA GLU A 320 -12.08 9.32 -6.29
C GLU A 320 -11.91 10.51 -5.35
N GLY A 321 -11.81 11.71 -5.91
CA GLY A 321 -11.84 12.95 -5.11
C GLY A 321 -10.61 13.15 -4.23
N CYS A 322 -9.48 12.52 -4.56
CA CYS A 322 -8.22 12.73 -3.85
C CYS A 322 -7.40 13.88 -4.47
N ASP A 323 -6.33 14.32 -3.81
CA ASP A 323 -5.44 15.31 -4.43
C ASP A 323 -4.66 14.66 -5.58
N ILE A 324 -4.06 13.50 -5.30
CA ILE A 324 -3.44 12.63 -6.30
C ILE A 324 -4.19 11.29 -6.32
N GLY A 325 -4.46 10.73 -7.51
CA GLY A 325 -5.11 9.43 -7.61
C GLY A 325 -4.17 8.28 -7.21
N ILE A 326 -3.13 8.07 -8.01
CA ILE A 326 -2.05 7.12 -7.71
C ILE A 326 -0.71 7.80 -7.95
N GLU A 327 0.18 7.72 -6.97
CA GLU A 327 1.56 8.20 -7.08
C GLU A 327 2.56 7.04 -7.00
N VAL A 328 3.61 7.12 -7.82
CA VAL A 328 4.73 6.19 -7.83
C VAL A 328 6.01 7.00 -7.91
N ALA A 329 6.56 7.36 -6.76
CA ALA A 329 7.72 8.23 -6.61
C ALA A 329 8.55 7.76 -5.42
N THR A 330 9.54 8.55 -5.00
CA THR A 330 10.10 8.35 -3.67
C THR A 330 10.55 9.66 -3.06
N GLU A 331 10.31 9.83 -1.78
CA GLU A 331 10.68 11.04 -1.03
C GLU A 331 12.19 11.11 -0.73
N HIS A 332 12.97 10.11 -1.16
CA HIS A 332 14.39 10.02 -0.87
C HIS A 332 15.29 10.36 -2.07
N ALA A 333 16.06 11.44 -1.94
CA ALA A 333 17.04 11.88 -2.93
C ALA A 333 18.00 10.74 -3.31
N GLN A 334 18.33 10.66 -4.60
CA GLN A 334 19.22 9.63 -5.16
C GLN A 334 18.73 8.18 -4.96
N LYS A 335 17.48 7.98 -4.55
CA LYS A 335 16.80 6.68 -4.49
C LYS A 335 15.83 6.48 -5.62
N GLU A 336 15.25 5.29 -5.63
CA GLU A 336 14.43 4.82 -6.74
C GLU A 336 13.25 4.00 -6.24
N VAL A 337 12.09 4.26 -6.83
CA VAL A 337 10.94 3.34 -6.84
C VAL A 337 11.01 2.48 -8.10
N THR A 338 10.89 1.16 -7.97
CA THR A 338 11.25 0.22 -9.05
C THR A 338 10.24 -0.89 -9.24
N ASP A 339 10.04 -1.35 -10.48
CA ASP A 339 9.25 -2.56 -10.78
C ASP A 339 7.76 -2.48 -10.39
N ILE A 340 7.20 -1.26 -10.35
CA ILE A 340 5.80 -1.05 -9.96
C ILE A 340 4.87 -1.29 -11.14
N LYS A 341 3.76 -2.00 -10.92
CA LYS A 341 2.75 -2.27 -11.95
C LYS A 341 1.41 -1.68 -11.53
N VAL A 342 1.04 -0.58 -12.17
CA VAL A 342 -0.24 0.13 -11.95
C VAL A 342 -1.20 -0.25 -13.07
N THR A 343 -2.16 -1.14 -12.81
CA THR A 343 -3.02 -1.69 -13.87
C THR A 343 -4.50 -1.78 -13.57
N ASN A 344 -5.35 -1.46 -14.56
CA ASN A 344 -6.82 -1.60 -14.44
C ASN A 344 -7.46 -0.80 -13.28
N ASN A 345 -6.85 0.29 -12.86
CA ASN A 345 -7.42 1.18 -11.85
C ASN A 345 -8.40 2.17 -12.50
N THR A 346 -9.41 2.60 -11.74
CA THR A 346 -10.36 3.65 -12.13
C THR A 346 -10.18 4.85 -11.21
N LEU A 347 -9.72 5.96 -11.77
CA LEU A 347 -9.34 7.19 -11.05
C LEU A 347 -10.28 8.32 -11.50
N VAL A 348 -11.01 8.93 -10.58
CA VAL A 348 -12.11 9.86 -10.88
C VAL A 348 -11.97 11.14 -10.05
N LYS A 349 -11.84 12.29 -10.70
CA LYS A 349 -11.79 13.62 -10.07
C LYS A 349 -10.71 13.71 -9.00
N ASN A 350 -9.54 13.14 -9.28
CA ASN A 350 -8.38 13.32 -8.41
C ASN A 350 -7.70 14.62 -8.80
N ASP A 351 -8.37 15.72 -8.44
CA ASP A 351 -8.25 17.03 -9.07
C ASP A 351 -7.30 17.95 -8.29
N GLY A 352 -6.72 17.54 -7.15
CA GLY A 352 -5.80 18.41 -6.38
C GLY A 352 -4.48 18.65 -7.12
N LEU A 353 -3.91 17.62 -7.72
CA LEU A 353 -2.69 17.69 -8.54
C LEU A 353 -2.80 16.83 -9.80
N ALA A 354 -2.99 15.52 -9.67
CA ALA A 354 -3.10 14.65 -10.85
C ALA A 354 -3.79 13.30 -10.60
N GLY A 355 -4.35 12.74 -11.67
CA GLY A 355 -4.85 11.36 -11.66
C GLY A 355 -3.74 10.33 -11.38
N ILE A 356 -2.63 10.41 -12.11
CA ILE A 356 -1.44 9.58 -11.90
C ILE A 356 -0.20 10.47 -11.82
N VAL A 357 0.68 10.24 -10.85
CA VAL A 357 2.01 10.84 -10.75
C VAL A 357 3.07 9.74 -10.82
N ILE A 358 4.16 9.99 -11.55
CA ILE A 358 5.33 9.10 -11.59
C ILE A 358 6.62 9.91 -11.41
N GLY A 359 7.44 9.44 -10.46
CA GLY A 359 8.73 9.98 -10.01
C GLY A 359 8.61 11.28 -9.22
N GLY A 360 9.69 11.65 -8.51
CA GLY A 360 9.68 12.76 -7.56
C GLY A 360 9.77 14.14 -8.20
N SER A 361 9.24 15.14 -7.50
CA SER A 361 9.16 16.55 -7.93
C SER A 361 10.49 17.26 -7.89
N ASP A 362 11.28 17.07 -6.83
CA ASP A 362 12.55 17.74 -6.65
C ASP A 362 13.70 16.71 -6.66
N PRO A 363 14.65 16.74 -7.60
CA PRO A 363 15.77 15.78 -7.61
C PRO A 363 16.77 15.95 -6.46
N ASP A 364 16.79 17.08 -5.76
CA ASP A 364 17.63 17.32 -4.59
C ASP A 364 17.03 16.71 -3.32
N GLU A 365 15.72 16.53 -3.27
CA GLU A 365 14.99 15.97 -2.12
C GLU A 365 14.40 14.58 -2.40
N ASN A 366 13.98 14.32 -3.63
CA ASN A 366 13.23 13.12 -4.06
C ASN A 366 13.98 12.27 -5.09
N GLY A 367 13.51 11.05 -5.27
CA GLY A 367 14.10 10.06 -6.16
C GLY A 367 13.30 9.79 -7.44
N ARG A 368 13.83 8.87 -8.24
CA ARG A 368 13.33 8.56 -9.59
C ARG A 368 12.47 7.31 -9.63
N ALA A 369 11.60 7.20 -10.63
CA ALA A 369 10.89 5.95 -10.93
C ALA A 369 11.56 5.19 -12.08
N LYS A 370 11.70 3.86 -11.95
CA LYS A 370 12.29 2.99 -12.98
C LYS A 370 11.54 1.67 -13.18
N ASN A 371 11.58 1.16 -14.41
CA ASN A 371 10.97 -0.11 -14.81
C ASN A 371 9.51 -0.27 -14.35
N CYS A 372 8.75 0.83 -14.33
CA CYS A 372 7.36 0.84 -13.89
C CYS A 372 6.41 0.70 -15.09
N VAL A 373 5.30 -0.01 -14.91
CA VAL A 373 4.30 -0.26 -15.96
C VAL A 373 2.94 0.28 -15.54
N PHE A 374 2.40 1.18 -16.34
CA PHE A 374 1.08 1.77 -16.17
C PHE A 374 0.21 1.31 -17.33
N ALA A 375 -0.75 0.41 -17.08
CA ALA A 375 -1.54 -0.17 -18.16
C ALA A 375 -3.03 -0.31 -17.87
N GLN A 376 -3.87 -0.02 -18.86
CA GLN A 376 -5.32 -0.25 -18.77
C GLN A 376 -6.02 0.54 -17.66
N ASN A 377 -5.41 1.62 -17.17
CA ASN A 377 -6.05 2.49 -16.20
C ASN A 377 -7.04 3.43 -16.91
N THR A 378 -8.16 3.73 -16.24
CA THR A 378 -9.10 4.78 -16.66
C THR A 378 -8.96 5.94 -15.69
N VAL A 379 -8.65 7.12 -16.20
CA VAL A 379 -8.49 8.34 -15.43
C VAL A 379 -9.43 9.38 -16.00
N TYR A 380 -10.28 9.94 -15.15
CA TYR A 380 -11.16 11.05 -15.48
C TYR A 380 -10.96 12.17 -14.48
N ASN A 381 -10.41 13.31 -14.89
CA ASN A 381 -10.26 14.48 -14.03
C ASN A 381 -11.03 15.68 -14.57
N THR A 382 -11.56 16.48 -13.65
CA THR A 382 -12.28 17.73 -13.97
C THR A 382 -11.45 18.99 -13.71
N ASP A 383 -10.35 18.85 -12.98
CA ASP A 383 -9.31 19.86 -12.81
C ASP A 383 -7.91 19.25 -12.84
N ASN A 384 -6.90 20.10 -13.07
CA ASN A 384 -5.49 19.71 -13.13
C ASN A 384 -5.21 18.52 -14.08
N ALA A 385 -4.09 17.82 -13.88
CA ALA A 385 -3.57 16.86 -14.84
C ALA A 385 -4.24 15.48 -14.69
N CYS A 386 -4.38 14.73 -15.78
CA CYS A 386 -4.67 13.29 -15.67
C CYS A 386 -3.39 12.46 -15.41
N LEU A 387 -2.24 12.98 -15.80
CA LEU A 387 -0.93 12.34 -15.68
C LEU A 387 0.14 13.42 -15.50
N ALA A 388 0.99 13.27 -14.48
CA ALA A 388 2.22 14.03 -14.28
C ALA A 388 3.43 13.10 -14.29
N VAL A 389 4.50 13.52 -14.97
CA VAL A 389 5.76 12.76 -15.08
C VAL A 389 6.90 13.63 -14.60
N GLN A 390 7.50 13.25 -13.49
CA GLN A 390 8.53 13.99 -12.76
C GLN A 390 9.69 13.04 -12.46
N TYR A 391 10.94 13.46 -12.66
CA TYR A 391 12.15 12.65 -12.45
C TYR A 391 12.14 11.15 -12.85
N ALA A 392 11.28 10.71 -13.78
CA ALA A 392 11.06 9.29 -14.14
C ALA A 392 11.73 8.88 -15.47
N ARG A 393 12.98 9.33 -15.68
CA ARG A 393 13.75 9.23 -16.94
C ARG A 393 14.34 7.83 -17.17
N ASP A 394 13.50 6.80 -17.24
CA ASP A 394 13.91 5.42 -17.55
C ASP A 394 13.08 4.86 -18.71
N ILE A 395 13.76 4.32 -19.73
CA ILE A 395 13.12 3.77 -20.95
C ILE A 395 12.23 2.55 -20.66
N ASN A 396 12.44 1.89 -19.53
CA ASN A 396 11.64 0.74 -19.13
C ASN A 396 10.38 1.17 -18.38
N ASN A 397 10.17 2.48 -18.14
CA ASN A 397 8.87 2.99 -17.74
C ASN A 397 7.92 2.94 -18.93
N VAL A 398 6.81 2.21 -18.80
CA VAL A 398 5.88 1.93 -19.91
C VAL A 398 4.47 2.37 -19.55
N PHE A 399 3.89 3.24 -20.36
CA PHE A 399 2.46 3.55 -20.35
C PHE A 399 1.78 2.91 -21.56
N THR A 400 0.79 2.04 -21.34
CA THR A 400 0.14 1.33 -22.45
C THR A 400 -1.35 1.10 -22.21
N LYS A 401 -2.17 1.43 -23.22
CA LYS A 401 -3.63 1.19 -23.20
C LYS A 401 -4.39 1.85 -22.03
N ASN A 402 -3.90 2.97 -21.51
CA ASN A 402 -4.63 3.78 -20.53
C ASN A 402 -5.66 4.69 -21.25
N LEU A 403 -6.77 5.00 -20.57
CA LEU A 403 -7.78 5.96 -20.99
C LEU A 403 -7.71 7.19 -20.08
N PHE A 404 -7.26 8.33 -20.61
CA PHE A 404 -7.25 9.61 -19.90
C PHE A 404 -8.36 10.51 -20.45
N ILE A 405 -9.22 11.02 -19.58
CA ILE A 405 -10.37 11.86 -19.89
C ILE A 405 -10.22 13.14 -19.07
N ALA A 406 -9.93 14.27 -19.72
CA ALA A 406 -9.89 15.56 -19.06
C ALA A 406 -11.13 16.37 -19.47
N ASP A 407 -11.92 16.83 -18.50
CA ASP A 407 -13.10 17.68 -18.76
C ASP A 407 -12.69 19.12 -19.14
N LYS A 408 -11.57 19.60 -18.57
CA LYS A 408 -10.90 20.85 -18.94
C LYS A 408 -9.61 20.57 -19.71
N ASN A 409 -8.75 21.58 -19.91
CA ASN A 409 -7.40 21.37 -20.44
C ASN A 409 -6.63 20.46 -19.46
N ALA A 410 -6.41 19.20 -19.82
CA ALA A 410 -5.34 18.44 -19.20
C ALA A 410 -4.03 19.07 -19.66
N GLU A 411 -3.36 19.77 -18.78
CA GLU A 411 -1.95 20.09 -18.98
C GLU A 411 -1.19 18.85 -18.56
N ALA A 412 -0.48 18.17 -19.48
CA ALA A 412 0.58 17.28 -19.00
C ALA A 412 1.65 18.18 -18.40
N TYR A 413 1.81 18.06 -17.09
CA TYR A 413 2.83 18.76 -16.36
C TYR A 413 4.16 18.00 -16.52
N TYR A 414 5.17 18.73 -16.96
CA TYR A 414 6.55 18.27 -17.05
C TYR A 414 7.45 19.31 -16.40
N GLU A 415 8.34 18.86 -15.52
CA GLU A 415 9.39 19.68 -14.95
C GLU A 415 10.74 19.29 -15.57
N ALA A 416 11.40 20.28 -16.18
CA ALA A 416 12.74 20.10 -16.72
C ALA A 416 13.73 20.11 -15.55
N ALA A 417 14.48 19.01 -15.40
CA ALA A 417 15.54 18.95 -14.40
C ALA A 417 16.62 19.99 -14.70
N GLU A 418 16.90 20.89 -13.76
CA GLU A 418 18.14 21.66 -13.77
C GLU A 418 19.33 20.74 -13.44
N GLY A 419 20.40 20.82 -14.23
CA GLY A 419 21.75 20.46 -13.79
C GLY A 419 22.22 19.01 -13.92
N GLU A 420 22.61 18.59 -15.12
CA GLU A 420 24.03 18.24 -15.38
C GLU A 420 24.40 18.84 -16.75
N GLU A 421 25.59 19.42 -16.86
CA GLU A 421 26.02 20.19 -18.04
C GLU A 421 25.87 19.40 -19.36
N GLY A 422 24.93 19.80 -20.22
CA GLY A 422 25.02 19.50 -21.65
C GLY A 422 23.70 19.26 -22.38
N TYR A 423 23.28 20.27 -23.16
CA TYR A 423 22.38 20.18 -24.32
C TYR A 423 20.88 19.92 -24.05
N ILE A 424 20.09 21.00 -24.06
CA ILE A 424 18.67 20.94 -24.44
C ILE A 424 18.61 21.27 -25.94
N ASP A 425 18.36 20.25 -26.78
CA ASP A 425 18.10 20.44 -28.21
C ASP A 425 16.59 20.74 -28.42
N TYR A 426 16.29 21.93 -28.93
CA TYR A 426 14.94 22.45 -29.14
C TYR A 426 14.40 22.27 -30.57
N GLU A 427 15.00 21.42 -31.42
CA GLU A 427 14.55 21.28 -32.82
C GLU A 427 14.28 19.84 -33.27
N SER A 428 13.07 19.33 -33.03
CA SER A 428 12.50 18.24 -33.85
C SER A 428 10.97 18.16 -33.76
N TYR A 429 10.29 19.01 -34.54
CA TYR A 429 8.84 18.91 -34.76
C TYR A 429 8.50 17.87 -35.84
N GLY A 430 7.54 16.99 -35.53
CA GLY A 430 6.68 16.35 -36.54
C GLY A 430 6.92 14.88 -36.89
N ASN A 431 7.78 14.16 -36.17
CA ASN A 431 7.97 12.71 -36.28
C ASN A 431 7.94 12.07 -34.88
N PRO A 432 7.70 10.74 -34.73
CA PRO A 432 7.64 10.06 -33.43
C PRO A 432 8.76 10.54 -32.50
N VAL A 433 8.39 11.04 -31.31
CA VAL A 433 9.35 11.63 -30.37
C VAL A 433 10.05 10.50 -29.63
N THR A 434 11.20 10.11 -30.19
CA THR A 434 12.27 9.40 -29.50
C THR A 434 13.11 10.47 -28.82
N PHE A 435 13.07 10.59 -27.49
CA PHE A 435 13.96 11.51 -26.77
C PHE A 435 15.36 10.90 -26.73
N LYS A 436 16.38 11.58 -27.29
CA LYS A 436 17.79 11.17 -27.18
C LYS A 436 18.57 12.13 -26.32
N ASP A 437 19.23 11.61 -25.29
CA ASP A 437 20.26 12.34 -24.55
C ASP A 437 21.64 12.20 -25.21
N SER A 438 22.63 12.92 -24.68
CA SER A 438 24.03 12.94 -25.15
C SER A 438 24.73 11.59 -25.14
N ASP A 439 24.17 10.59 -24.45
CA ASP A 439 24.68 9.23 -24.34
C ASP A 439 23.96 8.24 -25.28
N GLY A 440 22.97 8.71 -26.04
CA GLY A 440 22.24 7.92 -27.03
C GLY A 440 21.10 7.08 -26.46
N ASN A 441 20.61 7.37 -25.25
CA ASN A 441 19.43 6.72 -24.68
C ASN A 441 18.16 7.16 -25.41
N THR A 442 17.08 6.39 -25.34
CA THR A 442 15.81 6.64 -26.05
C THR A 442 14.68 6.62 -25.03
N VAL A 443 13.84 7.65 -24.89
CA VAL A 443 12.50 7.51 -24.26
C VAL A 443 11.49 7.37 -25.38
N ASP A 444 10.94 6.18 -25.54
CA ASP A 444 9.85 5.92 -26.48
C ASP A 444 8.53 6.14 -25.77
N ILE A 445 7.94 7.33 -25.91
CA ILE A 445 6.48 7.45 -25.80
C ILE A 445 5.93 6.81 -27.07
N ILE A 446 5.91 5.46 -27.09
CA ILE A 446 5.19 4.74 -28.12
C ILE A 446 3.74 5.18 -27.94
N ASN A 447 3.26 5.98 -28.90
CA ASN A 447 1.87 6.02 -29.25
C ASN A 447 1.38 4.57 -29.31
N SER A 448 0.83 4.04 -28.23
CA SER A 448 -0.03 2.86 -28.24
C SER A 448 -1.39 3.21 -28.86
N ILE A 449 -1.38 4.13 -29.83
CA ILE A 449 -2.31 4.17 -30.94
C ILE A 449 -2.08 2.87 -31.68
N ASN A 450 -2.99 1.93 -31.48
CA ASN A 450 -3.21 0.75 -32.32
C ASN A 450 -2.70 0.96 -33.76
N LYS A 451 -1.48 0.50 -34.04
CA LYS A 451 -1.09 0.13 -35.39
C LYS A 451 -1.00 -1.39 -35.42
N ASN A 452 -2.12 -1.96 -35.85
CA ASN A 452 -2.25 -3.29 -36.47
C ASN A 452 -1.83 -4.47 -35.59
N MET A 453 -2.71 -4.86 -34.66
CA MET A 453 -2.99 -6.30 -34.53
C MET A 453 -4.19 -6.61 -35.42
N ALA A 454 -4.07 -7.65 -36.25
CA ALA A 454 -5.19 -8.11 -37.06
C ALA A 454 -6.31 -8.59 -36.12
N THR A 455 -7.55 -8.20 -36.42
CA THR A 455 -8.78 -8.50 -35.66
C THR A 455 -9.03 -9.99 -35.40
N GLU A 456 -8.32 -10.86 -36.11
CA GLU A 456 -8.45 -12.32 -36.03
C GLU A 456 -7.66 -12.97 -34.88
N ASP A 457 -6.76 -12.24 -34.22
CA ASP A 457 -5.96 -12.71 -33.07
C ASP A 457 -6.51 -12.27 -31.70
N LEU A 458 -7.69 -11.64 -31.66
CA LEU A 458 -8.33 -11.18 -30.42
C LEU A 458 -9.11 -12.33 -29.72
N PRO A 459 -8.95 -12.51 -28.39
CA PRO A 459 -9.86 -13.35 -27.61
C PRO A 459 -11.32 -12.91 -27.79
N GLU A 460 -12.27 -13.85 -27.73
CA GLU A 460 -13.70 -13.62 -28.01
C GLU A 460 -14.31 -12.44 -27.21
N CYS A 461 -13.78 -12.12 -26.03
CA CYS A 461 -14.21 -10.98 -25.20
C CYS A 461 -13.84 -9.58 -25.77
N PHE A 462 -13.05 -9.51 -26.85
CA PHE A 462 -12.62 -8.27 -27.49
C PHE A 462 -13.19 -8.08 -28.91
N LYS A 463 -13.96 -9.03 -29.47
CA LYS A 463 -14.48 -8.93 -30.86
C LYS A 463 -15.66 -7.97 -31.03
N ASP A 464 -16.26 -7.51 -29.93
CA ASP A 464 -17.43 -6.60 -29.95
C ASP A 464 -17.12 -5.18 -29.40
N ASN A 465 -15.85 -4.80 -29.23
CA ASN A 465 -15.46 -3.50 -28.65
C ASN A 465 -14.95 -2.51 -29.71
N ASP A 466 -15.87 -2.07 -30.58
CA ASP A 466 -15.62 -1.11 -31.69
C ASP A 466 -15.60 0.37 -31.22
N THR A 467 -14.94 0.66 -30.10
CA THR A 467 -14.86 2.03 -29.57
C THR A 467 -13.44 2.43 -29.24
N PHE A 468 -12.67 2.86 -30.24
CA PHE A 468 -12.22 4.26 -30.36
C PHE A 468 -11.24 4.49 -31.53
N SER A 469 -11.33 5.69 -32.12
CA SER A 469 -10.31 6.26 -33.00
C SER A 469 -9.95 7.66 -32.46
N LEU A 470 -8.68 7.87 -32.12
CA LEU A 470 -8.17 9.20 -31.71
C LEU A 470 -8.18 10.13 -32.93
N LYS A 471 -8.75 11.33 -32.77
CA LYS A 471 -8.87 12.28 -33.90
C LYS A 471 -7.62 13.15 -34.08
N LYS A 472 -6.96 13.57 -32.99
CA LYS A 472 -5.73 14.36 -33.02
C LYS A 472 -5.13 14.45 -31.61
N ILE A 473 -3.79 14.41 -31.53
CA ILE A 473 -2.99 14.88 -30.41
C ILE A 473 -2.39 16.21 -30.87
N SER A 474 -2.47 17.26 -30.05
CA SER A 474 -1.74 18.51 -30.29
C SER A 474 -0.88 18.85 -29.09
N VAL A 475 0.38 19.15 -29.37
CA VAL A 475 1.36 19.65 -28.42
C VAL A 475 1.37 21.17 -28.57
N ASP A 476 1.04 21.92 -27.52
CA ASP A 476 1.28 23.36 -27.49
C ASP A 476 2.72 23.60 -27.01
N SER A 477 3.59 23.80 -27.98
CA SER A 477 5.03 23.89 -27.79
C SER A 477 5.50 25.19 -27.15
N GLU A 478 4.62 26.19 -26.99
CA GLU A 478 4.95 27.39 -26.23
C GLU A 478 4.71 27.20 -24.72
N LYS A 479 4.05 26.09 -24.32
CA LYS A 479 3.63 25.83 -22.92
C LYS A 479 3.94 24.44 -22.36
N GLY A 480 4.25 23.44 -23.19
CA GLY A 480 4.69 22.12 -22.70
C GLY A 480 3.58 21.15 -22.30
N GLU A 481 2.32 21.40 -22.65
CA GLU A 481 1.16 20.59 -22.27
C GLU A 481 0.84 19.45 -23.26
N ILE A 482 0.44 18.27 -22.75
CA ILE A 482 -0.33 17.26 -23.50
C ILE A 482 -1.80 17.28 -23.04
N SER A 483 -2.66 17.87 -23.86
CA SER A 483 -4.12 17.90 -23.63
C SER A 483 -4.87 16.84 -24.42
N VAL A 484 -5.70 16.06 -23.72
CA VAL A 484 -6.61 15.07 -24.30
C VAL A 484 -8.03 15.63 -24.25
N THR A 485 -8.55 16.12 -25.38
CA THR A 485 -9.95 16.60 -25.46
C THR A 485 -10.90 15.46 -25.85
N ALA A 486 -11.91 15.21 -25.02
CA ALA A 486 -12.94 14.20 -25.28
C ALA A 486 -13.85 14.57 -26.47
N ASN A 487 -14.37 13.54 -27.16
CA ASN A 487 -15.46 13.71 -28.13
C ASN A 487 -16.81 13.76 -27.39
N LYS A 488 -17.82 14.42 -27.98
CA LYS A 488 -19.10 14.81 -27.35
C LYS A 488 -19.97 13.66 -26.80
N ASP A 489 -19.64 12.41 -27.14
CA ASP A 489 -20.40 11.23 -26.77
C ASP A 489 -19.49 10.22 -26.05
N LEU A 490 -19.41 10.35 -24.72
CA LEU A 490 -18.76 9.39 -23.82
C LEU A 490 -19.78 8.34 -23.37
N THR A 491 -19.63 7.08 -23.81
CA THR A 491 -20.21 5.90 -23.16
C THR A 491 -19.20 4.76 -23.23
N GLY A 492 -18.73 4.28 -22.08
CA GLY A 492 -17.78 3.16 -21.97
C GLY A 492 -17.75 2.60 -20.55
N TYR A 493 -17.29 1.36 -20.39
CA TYR A 493 -17.23 0.63 -19.12
C TYR A 493 -15.82 0.76 -18.50
N GLY A 494 -15.72 1.33 -17.29
CA GLY A 494 -14.59 1.09 -16.38
C GLY A 494 -14.77 -0.25 -15.64
N SER A 495 -13.88 -0.58 -14.70
CA SER A 495 -13.79 -1.89 -13.98
C SER A 495 -15.13 -2.56 -13.70
N ASP A 496 -15.19 -3.90 -13.79
CA ASP A 496 -16.38 -4.74 -13.71
C ASP A 496 -17.41 -4.22 -12.68
N LYS A 497 -18.36 -3.39 -13.18
CA LYS A 497 -19.58 -2.82 -12.55
C LYS A 497 -19.67 -1.28 -12.42
N THR A 498 -18.69 -0.48 -12.82
CA THR A 498 -18.87 0.99 -12.77
C THR A 498 -19.41 1.56 -14.08
N LYS A 499 -20.70 1.91 -14.08
CA LYS A 499 -21.32 2.73 -15.13
C LYS A 499 -21.05 4.21 -14.83
N LEU A 500 -20.20 4.85 -15.63
CA LEU A 500 -20.16 6.30 -15.71
C LEU A 500 -21.44 6.77 -16.42
N ASN A 501 -22.43 7.22 -15.65
CA ASN A 501 -23.54 8.01 -16.19
C ASN A 501 -23.15 9.48 -16.11
N LYS A 502 -23.43 10.22 -17.20
CA LYS A 502 -23.36 11.68 -17.24
C LYS A 502 -24.10 12.35 -16.09
#